data_AF-A0A3A5W580-F1
#
_entry.id   AF-A0A3A5W580-F1
#
_cell.length_a   1.000
_cell.length_b   1.000
_cell.length_c   1.000
_cell.angle_alpha   90.00
_cell.angle_beta   90.00
_cell.angle_gamma   90.00
#
_symmetry.space_group_name_H-M   'P 1'
#
loop_
_entity.id
_entity.type
_entity.pdbx_description
1 polymer ?
#
loop_
_entity_poly.entity_id
_entity_poly.type
_entity_poly.pdbx_seq_one_letter_code
_entity_poly.pdbx_strand_id
1 'polypeptide(L)'
;MGWLGLDDTDSLRGGCTTQVFHDLIEHLPSNVECGVPRLVRLWPFAKRRTRGNAALSIEIISEDETELMRVLESFWNERILPLKGDVLESDISPREQAPTSPGMVWFDQQPDSDIYWAAVRGNVGLEDLPEATRSWGGHGRIGATAAVAWPAENVTWEAIAWRTYDAAGQRRIDEAMLSQIDEWEDIVFSRDPRRGTGLIAPRGHSPVLFGIRSLTKASAELACQTLLASEETEQHDGWRVFCTNQASGDHLQGNHRGRVTATALNTARKHVVISTETFSMISYAEGGPVNALARWLAVGDEIEARGLVHPDGSLHVEQLRVLNAVPRKQRRPLCQTCGVRMKSMGSMQGLRCPTCKLRADDTWVDVSASPPFDGWTEPPVDARRHLARPLAWSAIL
;
A
#
# COMPACT_ATOMS: atom_id res chain seq x y z
N MET A 1 6.49 29.88 -12.56
CA MET A 1 6.59 28.64 -11.77
C MET A 1 5.19 28.11 -11.55
N GLY A 2 4.98 26.81 -11.65
CA GLY A 2 3.70 26.16 -11.40
C GLY A 2 3.84 24.65 -11.33
N TRP A 3 2.71 23.97 -11.16
CA TRP A 3 2.63 22.54 -10.94
C TRP A 3 1.84 21.86 -12.04
N LEU A 4 2.47 20.86 -12.66
CA LEU A 4 1.84 19.98 -13.63
C LEU A 4 1.45 18.67 -12.97
N GLY A 5 0.23 18.20 -13.21
CA GLY A 5 -0.24 16.87 -12.80
C GLY A 5 -0.70 16.04 -14.00
N LEU A 6 -0.52 14.72 -13.94
CA LEU A 6 -0.97 13.76 -14.96
C LEU A 6 -1.47 12.45 -14.32
N ASP A 7 -2.56 11.90 -14.83
CA ASP A 7 -3.05 10.57 -14.44
C ASP A 7 -3.89 9.90 -15.55
N ASP A 8 -4.17 8.61 -15.34
CA ASP A 8 -5.09 7.78 -16.12
C ASP A 8 -4.70 7.69 -17.60
N THR A 9 -3.41 7.51 -17.88
CA THR A 9 -2.88 7.31 -19.25
C THR A 9 -2.48 5.86 -19.53
N ASP A 10 -2.62 4.96 -18.55
CA ASP A 10 -2.33 3.54 -18.70
C ASP A 10 -3.61 2.72 -18.89
N SER A 11 -3.48 1.55 -19.53
CA SER A 11 -4.58 0.60 -19.69
C SER A 11 -4.08 -0.83 -19.48
N LEU A 12 -5.01 -1.78 -19.36
CA LEU A 12 -4.64 -3.20 -19.31
C LEU A 12 -4.07 -3.73 -20.65
N ARG A 13 -4.23 -2.99 -21.76
CA ARG A 13 -3.61 -3.33 -23.06
C ARG A 13 -2.13 -2.97 -23.13
N GLY A 14 -1.65 -2.07 -22.28
CA GLY A 14 -0.31 -1.52 -22.33
C GLY A 14 -0.30 -0.05 -21.93
N GLY A 15 0.89 0.56 -22.02
CA GLY A 15 1.11 1.93 -21.55
C GLY A 15 1.44 2.01 -20.06
N CYS A 16 1.98 3.15 -19.64
CA CYS A 16 2.30 3.42 -18.25
C CYS A 16 2.33 4.92 -18.01
N THR A 17 1.57 5.40 -17.02
CA THR A 17 1.55 6.82 -16.64
C THR A 17 2.95 7.35 -16.35
N THR A 18 3.81 6.54 -15.72
CA THR A 18 5.18 6.96 -15.39
C THR A 18 6.06 7.15 -16.63
N GLN A 19 5.87 6.32 -17.67
CA GLN A 19 6.60 6.48 -18.93
C GLN A 19 6.10 7.70 -19.71
N VAL A 20 4.77 7.86 -19.85
CA VAL A 20 4.19 9.02 -20.53
C VAL A 20 4.62 10.33 -19.86
N PHE A 21 4.70 10.34 -18.54
CA PHE A 21 5.18 11.50 -17.79
C PHE A 21 6.68 11.74 -17.96
N HIS A 22 7.49 10.68 -18.04
CA HIS A 22 8.90 10.81 -18.39
C HIS A 22 9.08 11.41 -19.79
N ASP A 23 8.37 10.88 -20.80
CA ASP A 23 8.38 11.40 -22.17
C ASP A 23 7.93 12.86 -22.23
N LEU A 24 6.93 13.24 -21.44
CA LEU A 24 6.46 14.63 -21.34
C LEU A 24 7.59 15.54 -20.83
N ILE A 25 8.26 15.14 -19.74
CA ILE A 25 9.35 15.93 -19.14
C ILE A 25 10.51 16.07 -20.14
N GLU A 26 10.90 15.01 -20.83
CA GLU A 26 11.96 15.06 -21.85
C GLU A 26 11.57 15.88 -23.08
N HIS A 27 10.26 16.08 -23.32
CA HIS A 27 9.75 16.92 -24.41
C HIS A 27 9.64 18.40 -24.03
N LEU A 28 9.87 18.77 -22.76
CA LEU A 28 9.82 20.17 -22.35
C LEU A 28 11.00 20.94 -22.97
N PRO A 29 10.82 22.24 -23.25
CA PRO A 29 11.90 23.09 -23.75
C PRO A 29 13.12 23.09 -22.82
N SER A 30 14.33 23.21 -23.38
CA SER A 30 15.58 23.16 -22.61
C SER A 30 15.78 24.33 -21.63
N ASN A 31 15.03 25.42 -21.80
CA ASN A 31 14.97 26.56 -20.89
C ASN A 31 14.01 26.37 -19.71
N VAL A 32 13.32 25.24 -19.63
CA VAL A 32 12.43 24.89 -18.53
C VAL A 32 13.18 24.09 -17.47
N GLU A 33 13.16 24.57 -16.23
CA GLU A 33 13.68 23.83 -15.09
C GLU A 33 12.56 23.00 -14.44
N CYS A 34 12.87 21.74 -14.16
CA CYS A 34 11.93 20.81 -13.53
C CYS A 34 12.40 20.46 -12.12
N GLY A 35 11.46 20.52 -11.17
CA GLY A 35 11.66 20.05 -9.80
C GLY A 35 11.67 18.53 -9.72
N VAL A 36 11.37 18.01 -8.52
CA VAL A 36 11.35 16.56 -8.30
C VAL A 36 10.02 15.96 -8.78
N PRO A 37 10.05 14.99 -9.72
CA PRO A 37 8.86 14.23 -10.11
C PRO A 37 8.26 13.49 -8.91
N ARG A 38 6.94 13.54 -8.77
CA ARG A 38 6.20 12.88 -7.69
C ARG A 38 5.36 11.73 -8.24
N LEU A 39 5.30 10.63 -7.49
CA LEU A 39 4.41 9.49 -7.71
C LEU A 39 3.53 9.28 -6.50
N VAL A 40 2.25 9.60 -6.66
CA VAL A 40 1.28 9.69 -5.57
C VAL A 40 0.23 8.59 -5.72
N ARG A 41 0.24 7.62 -4.81
CA ARG A 41 -0.76 6.56 -4.70
C ARG A 41 -2.01 7.12 -4.04
N LEU A 42 -3.18 6.81 -4.60
CA LEU A 42 -4.48 7.29 -4.16
C LEU A 42 -5.34 6.16 -3.59
N TRP A 43 -6.57 6.47 -3.19
CA TRP A 43 -7.44 5.56 -2.46
C TRP A 43 -7.59 4.20 -3.16
N PRO A 44 -7.19 3.08 -2.51
CA PRO A 44 -7.15 1.80 -3.18
C PRO A 44 -8.51 1.31 -3.68
N PHE A 45 -9.64 1.80 -3.17
CA PHE A 45 -10.96 1.34 -3.61
C PHE A 45 -11.58 2.18 -4.74
N ALA A 46 -10.86 3.16 -5.29
CA ALA A 46 -11.33 3.97 -6.41
C ALA A 46 -11.85 3.09 -7.56
N LYS A 47 -13.06 3.41 -8.08
CA LYS A 47 -13.77 2.58 -9.08
C LYS A 47 -13.08 2.56 -10.45
N ARG A 48 -12.46 3.66 -10.86
CA ARG A 48 -11.79 3.81 -12.16
C ARG A 48 -10.27 3.60 -12.10
N ARG A 49 -9.73 3.03 -11.02
CA ARG A 49 -8.27 2.83 -10.90
C ARG A 49 -7.73 1.86 -11.94
N THR A 50 -6.55 2.17 -12.46
CA THR A 50 -5.65 1.19 -13.07
C THR A 50 -4.87 0.45 -11.97
N ARG A 51 -4.01 -0.51 -12.33
CA ARG A 51 -3.30 -1.34 -11.34
C ARG A 51 -2.36 -0.47 -10.49
N GLY A 52 -2.74 -0.27 -9.24
CA GLY A 52 -1.93 0.46 -8.26
C GLY A 52 -2.33 1.93 -8.04
N ASN A 53 -3.31 2.47 -8.79
CA ASN A 53 -3.93 3.80 -8.57
C ASN A 53 -2.93 4.91 -8.25
N ALA A 54 -2.05 5.26 -9.19
CA ALA A 54 -1.00 6.27 -8.98
C ALA A 54 -1.11 7.40 -10.01
N ALA A 55 -1.05 8.63 -9.52
CA ALA A 55 -0.95 9.83 -10.32
C ALA A 55 0.43 10.48 -10.16
N LEU A 56 0.77 11.38 -11.08
CA LEU A 56 2.09 12.01 -11.15
C LEU A 56 1.97 13.52 -11.13
N SER A 57 2.99 14.17 -10.57
CA SER A 57 3.10 15.63 -10.64
C SER A 57 4.55 16.09 -10.61
N ILE A 58 4.80 17.33 -11.04
CA ILE A 58 6.12 17.95 -10.99
C ILE A 58 5.97 19.47 -10.91
N GLU A 59 6.90 20.12 -10.22
CA GLU A 59 7.06 21.57 -10.25
C GLU A 59 7.84 21.97 -11.50
N ILE A 60 7.39 23.01 -12.18
CA ILE A 60 8.00 23.52 -13.40
C ILE A 60 8.27 25.02 -13.24
N ILE A 61 9.51 25.41 -13.50
CA ILE A 61 9.96 26.80 -13.52
C ILE A 61 10.27 27.15 -14.97
N SER A 62 9.50 28.09 -15.54
CA SER A 62 9.69 28.64 -16.88
C SER A 62 9.56 30.16 -16.82
N GLU A 63 10.40 30.84 -17.60
CA GLU A 63 10.30 32.29 -17.85
C GLU A 63 9.31 32.61 -18.98
N ASP A 64 9.03 31.64 -19.87
CA ASP A 64 8.03 31.75 -20.93
C ASP A 64 6.87 30.77 -20.67
N GLU A 65 5.86 31.25 -19.97
CA GLU A 65 4.65 30.48 -19.68
C GLU A 65 3.82 30.24 -20.96
N THR A 66 3.87 31.15 -21.93
CA THR A 66 3.08 31.02 -23.16
C THR A 66 3.61 29.88 -24.02
N GLU A 67 4.93 29.79 -24.19
CA GLU A 67 5.56 28.67 -24.87
C GLU A 67 5.33 27.36 -24.13
N LEU A 68 5.49 27.34 -22.80
CA LEU A 68 5.22 26.16 -21.98
C LEU A 68 3.80 25.64 -22.20
N MET A 69 2.79 26.51 -22.11
CA MET A 69 1.39 26.12 -22.34
C MET A 69 1.17 25.59 -23.74
N ARG A 70 1.79 26.19 -24.76
CA ARG A 70 1.72 25.71 -26.15
C ARG A 70 2.31 24.31 -26.30
N VAL A 71 3.46 24.02 -25.67
CA VAL A 71 4.09 22.70 -25.71
C VAL A 71 3.24 21.66 -25.00
N LEU A 72 2.71 21.99 -23.81
CA LEU A 72 1.81 21.10 -23.06
C LEU A 72 0.54 20.78 -23.87
N GLU A 73 -0.05 21.78 -24.53
CA GLU A 73 -1.22 21.61 -25.41
C GLU A 73 -0.91 20.71 -26.61
N SER A 74 0.25 20.92 -27.27
CA SER A 74 0.68 20.07 -28.40
C SER A 74 0.87 18.62 -27.95
N PHE A 75 1.63 18.41 -26.86
CA PHE A 75 1.91 17.08 -26.33
C PHE A 75 0.62 16.37 -25.90
N TRP A 76 -0.30 17.09 -25.25
CA TRP A 76 -1.61 16.56 -24.91
C TRP A 76 -2.35 16.04 -26.14
N ASN A 77 -2.49 16.86 -27.18
CA ASN A 77 -3.26 16.52 -28.37
C ASN A 77 -2.62 15.40 -29.21
N GLU A 78 -1.28 15.37 -29.30
CA GLU A 78 -0.55 14.44 -30.15
C GLU A 78 -0.24 13.10 -29.46
N ARG A 79 -0.04 13.08 -28.14
CA ARG A 79 0.51 11.92 -27.41
C ARG A 79 -0.42 11.38 -26.33
N ILE A 80 -1.16 12.22 -25.60
CA ILE A 80 -1.98 11.79 -24.46
C ILE A 80 -3.43 11.54 -24.85
N LEU A 81 -4.07 12.48 -25.55
CA LEU A 81 -5.46 12.38 -25.98
C LEU A 81 -5.75 11.09 -26.80
N PRO A 82 -4.86 10.62 -27.69
CA PRO A 82 -5.08 9.37 -28.42
C PRO A 82 -5.16 8.11 -27.55
N LEU A 83 -4.68 8.14 -26.30
CA LEU A 83 -4.74 7.01 -25.35
C LEU A 83 -6.14 6.83 -24.73
N LYS A 84 -7.04 7.80 -24.93
CA LYS A 84 -8.39 7.78 -24.34
C LYS A 84 -9.23 6.66 -24.93
N GLY A 85 -9.96 5.95 -24.06
CA GLY A 85 -10.97 4.97 -24.47
C GLY A 85 -10.47 3.53 -24.55
N ASP A 86 -9.20 3.29 -24.23
CA ASP A 86 -8.65 1.94 -24.17
C ASP A 86 -9.27 1.13 -23.01
N VAL A 87 -9.75 -0.08 -23.33
CA VAL A 87 -10.26 -1.07 -22.36
C VAL A 87 -9.79 -2.46 -22.77
N LEU A 88 -9.40 -3.25 -21.78
CA LEU A 88 -9.31 -4.71 -21.91
C LEU A 88 -9.89 -5.35 -20.65
N GLU A 89 -10.77 -6.33 -20.83
CA GLU A 89 -11.34 -7.07 -19.71
C GLU A 89 -10.26 -7.92 -19.03
N SER A 90 -10.31 -8.02 -17.70
CA SER A 90 -9.33 -8.82 -16.96
C SER A 90 -9.75 -10.29 -16.94
N ASP A 91 -8.85 -11.17 -17.42
CA ASP A 91 -9.05 -12.63 -17.28
C ASP A 91 -8.89 -13.14 -15.83
N ILE A 92 -8.42 -12.29 -14.91
CA ILE A 92 -8.03 -12.65 -13.53
C ILE A 92 -9.00 -12.08 -12.50
N SER A 93 -9.61 -10.92 -12.77
CA SER A 93 -10.50 -10.24 -11.84
C SER A 93 -11.86 -9.99 -12.48
N PRO A 94 -12.97 -10.38 -11.83
CA PRO A 94 -14.33 -10.11 -12.32
C PRO A 94 -14.75 -8.63 -12.19
N ARG A 95 -13.78 -7.75 -11.93
CA ARG A 95 -14.00 -6.33 -11.74
C ARG A 95 -14.18 -5.66 -13.10
N GLU A 96 -15.28 -4.94 -13.24
CA GLU A 96 -15.55 -4.06 -14.39
C GLU A 96 -14.42 -3.03 -14.54
N GLN A 97 -13.80 -3.02 -15.72
CA GLN A 97 -12.71 -2.11 -16.05
C GLN A 97 -13.30 -0.85 -16.69
N ALA A 98 -12.86 0.31 -16.20
CA ALA A 98 -13.23 1.57 -16.82
C ALA A 98 -12.31 1.87 -18.01
N PRO A 99 -12.79 2.55 -19.07
CA PRO A 99 -11.93 3.08 -20.10
C PRO A 99 -10.96 4.11 -19.54
N THR A 100 -9.72 4.04 -20.02
CA THR A 100 -8.67 5.03 -19.78
C THR A 100 -9.23 6.41 -20.12
N SER A 101 -9.18 7.31 -19.15
CA SER A 101 -9.69 8.67 -19.25
C SER A 101 -8.63 9.66 -18.79
N PRO A 102 -7.58 9.88 -19.61
CA PRO A 102 -6.45 10.73 -19.27
C PRO A 102 -6.90 12.08 -18.72
N GLY A 103 -6.11 12.61 -17.80
CA GLY A 103 -6.31 13.97 -17.31
C GLY A 103 -4.99 14.61 -16.95
N MET A 104 -4.83 15.85 -17.39
CA MET A 104 -3.69 16.70 -17.08
C MET A 104 -4.20 18.00 -16.48
N VAL A 105 -3.46 18.56 -15.53
CA VAL A 105 -3.81 19.84 -14.87
C VAL A 105 -2.58 20.69 -14.71
N TRP A 106 -2.76 21.99 -14.83
CA TRP A 106 -1.75 23.00 -14.50
C TRP A 106 -2.30 23.94 -13.44
N PHE A 107 -1.53 24.15 -12.38
CA PHE A 107 -1.80 25.12 -11.34
C PHE A 107 -0.61 26.08 -11.19
N ASP A 108 -0.86 27.39 -11.18
CA ASP A 108 0.22 28.37 -10.98
C ASP A 108 0.79 28.30 -9.55
N GLN A 109 0.01 27.77 -8.61
CA GLN A 109 0.38 27.57 -7.21
C GLN A 109 -0.12 26.20 -6.74
N GLN A 110 0.61 25.55 -5.84
CA GLN A 110 0.18 24.28 -5.29
C GLN A 110 -1.19 24.46 -4.57
N PRO A 111 -2.24 23.69 -4.95
CA PRO A 111 -3.54 23.74 -4.29
C PRO A 111 -3.45 23.14 -2.88
N ASP A 112 -4.49 23.39 -2.07
CA ASP A 112 -4.55 22.89 -0.69
C ASP A 112 -4.47 21.35 -0.63
N SER A 113 -3.72 20.83 0.35
CA SER A 113 -3.56 19.41 0.61
C SER A 113 -4.86 18.67 0.95
N ASP A 114 -5.93 19.38 1.31
CA ASP A 114 -7.25 18.78 1.59
C ASP A 114 -7.74 17.85 0.48
N ILE A 115 -7.52 18.22 -0.79
CA ILE A 115 -7.94 17.37 -1.92
C ILE A 115 -7.09 16.09 -2.03
N TYR A 116 -5.80 16.15 -1.68
CA TYR A 116 -4.95 14.96 -1.56
C TYR A 116 -5.47 14.03 -0.46
N TRP A 117 -5.75 14.58 0.72
CA TRP A 117 -6.23 13.80 1.86
C TRP A 117 -7.58 13.16 1.58
N ALA A 118 -8.49 13.87 0.90
CA ALA A 118 -9.75 13.30 0.42
C ALA A 118 -9.50 12.16 -0.58
N ALA A 119 -8.63 12.36 -1.57
CA ALA A 119 -8.38 11.40 -2.66
C ALA A 119 -7.58 10.15 -2.24
N VAL A 120 -6.75 10.23 -1.19
CA VAL A 120 -6.00 9.06 -0.67
C VAL A 120 -6.83 8.24 0.31
N ARG A 121 -7.87 8.82 0.92
CA ARG A 121 -8.72 8.20 1.96
C ARG A 121 -10.13 7.84 1.48
N GLY A 122 -10.58 8.33 0.34
CA GLY A 122 -11.95 8.13 -0.14
C GLY A 122 -12.14 8.37 -1.63
N ASN A 123 -13.40 8.36 -2.05
CA ASN A 123 -13.80 8.67 -3.42
C ASN A 123 -13.99 10.18 -3.58
N VAL A 124 -13.43 10.75 -4.65
CA VAL A 124 -13.52 12.18 -4.99
C VAL A 124 -14.15 12.31 -6.38
N GLY A 125 -15.07 13.26 -6.55
CA GLY A 125 -15.69 13.62 -7.83
C GLY A 125 -14.89 14.67 -8.60
N LEU A 126 -15.23 14.89 -9.88
CA LEU A 126 -14.63 15.98 -10.66
C LEU A 126 -15.13 17.35 -10.20
N GLU A 127 -16.36 17.38 -9.69
CA GLU A 127 -17.05 18.53 -9.11
C GLU A 127 -16.43 19.03 -7.80
N ASP A 128 -15.66 18.17 -7.11
CA ASP A 128 -15.00 18.49 -5.85
C ASP A 128 -13.60 19.12 -6.06
N LEU A 129 -13.12 19.17 -7.30
CA LEU A 129 -11.77 19.64 -7.60
C LEU A 129 -11.69 21.17 -7.53
N PRO A 130 -10.58 21.72 -6.99
CA PRO A 130 -10.30 23.15 -7.13
C PRO A 130 -10.13 23.52 -8.61
N GLU A 131 -10.40 24.79 -8.93
CA GLU A 131 -10.22 25.31 -10.28
C GLU A 131 -8.72 25.34 -10.63
N ALA A 132 -8.34 24.58 -11.65
CA ALA A 132 -7.00 24.59 -12.21
C ALA A 132 -6.84 25.75 -13.19
N THR A 133 -5.66 26.37 -13.24
CA THR A 133 -5.34 27.41 -14.23
C THR A 133 -5.54 26.89 -15.66
N ARG A 134 -5.15 25.64 -15.93
CA ARG A 134 -5.51 24.88 -17.13
C ARG A 134 -5.82 23.44 -16.78
N SER A 135 -6.71 22.82 -17.56
CA SER A 135 -7.04 21.41 -17.40
C SER A 135 -7.37 20.78 -18.74
N TRP A 136 -6.97 19.53 -18.90
CA TRP A 136 -7.22 18.73 -20.09
C TRP A 136 -7.84 17.38 -19.72
N GLY A 137 -8.67 16.86 -20.61
CA GLY A 137 -9.21 15.51 -20.49
C GLY A 137 -10.34 15.34 -19.48
N GLY A 138 -10.37 14.17 -18.84
CA GLY A 138 -11.50 13.69 -18.04
C GLY A 138 -11.13 13.32 -16.61
N HIS A 139 -11.45 12.08 -16.21
CA HIS A 139 -11.36 11.61 -14.83
C HIS A 139 -9.94 11.58 -14.25
N GLY A 140 -8.90 11.42 -15.07
CA GLY A 140 -7.51 11.54 -14.63
C GLY A 140 -7.20 12.89 -13.96
N ARG A 141 -8.01 13.92 -14.18
CA ARG A 141 -7.87 15.19 -13.46
C ARG A 141 -7.98 15.03 -11.95
N ILE A 142 -8.73 14.04 -11.44
CA ILE A 142 -8.85 13.78 -10.00
C ILE A 142 -7.49 13.40 -9.45
N GLY A 143 -6.84 12.42 -10.04
CA GLY A 143 -5.53 11.98 -9.56
C GLY A 143 -4.43 12.98 -9.86
N ALA A 144 -4.44 13.61 -11.03
CA ALA A 144 -3.49 14.66 -11.39
C ALA A 144 -3.52 15.83 -10.39
N THR A 145 -4.73 16.28 -10.00
CA THR A 145 -4.91 17.32 -8.96
C THR A 145 -4.43 16.82 -7.60
N ALA A 146 -4.80 15.61 -7.20
CA ALA A 146 -4.37 15.04 -5.92
C ALA A 146 -2.84 14.86 -5.82
N ALA A 147 -2.17 14.52 -6.92
CA ALA A 147 -0.71 14.42 -6.97
C ALA A 147 -0.05 15.80 -6.79
N VAL A 148 -0.58 16.82 -7.48
CA VAL A 148 -0.14 18.21 -7.35
C VAL A 148 -0.36 18.72 -5.91
N ALA A 149 -1.50 18.42 -5.29
CA ALA A 149 -1.85 18.82 -3.92
C ALA A 149 -1.06 18.10 -2.81
N TRP A 150 -0.34 17.01 -3.12
CA TRP A 150 0.31 16.19 -2.09
C TRP A 150 1.37 17.00 -1.31
N PRO A 151 1.29 17.07 0.04
CA PRO A 151 2.20 17.89 0.85
C PRO A 151 3.62 17.29 1.01
N ALA A 152 3.83 16.03 0.61
CA ALA A 152 5.13 15.36 0.66
C ALA A 152 5.80 15.35 2.06
N GLU A 153 5.02 15.09 3.12
CA GLU A 153 5.51 15.03 4.51
C GLU A 153 6.28 13.73 4.82
N ASN A 154 5.70 12.58 4.44
CA ASN A 154 6.28 11.25 4.68
C ASN A 154 6.65 10.61 3.36
N VAL A 155 7.88 10.85 2.91
CA VAL A 155 8.34 10.46 1.57
C VAL A 155 9.17 9.19 1.60
N THR A 156 9.02 8.41 0.54
CA THR A 156 10.00 7.41 0.09
C THR A 156 10.31 7.67 -1.38
N TRP A 157 11.29 6.96 -1.94
CA TRP A 157 11.73 7.15 -3.31
C TRP A 157 11.54 5.87 -4.10
N GLU A 158 11.15 5.98 -5.36
CA GLU A 158 11.05 4.85 -6.29
C GLU A 158 11.76 5.22 -7.60
N ALA A 159 12.83 4.50 -7.94
CA ALA A 159 13.47 4.58 -9.24
C ALA A 159 12.83 3.57 -10.17
N ILE A 160 12.29 4.04 -11.29
CA ILE A 160 11.58 3.21 -12.28
C ILE A 160 12.36 3.24 -13.59
N ALA A 161 12.68 2.07 -14.12
CA ALA A 161 13.27 1.88 -15.44
C ALA A 161 12.23 1.29 -16.41
N TRP A 162 12.30 1.66 -17.69
CA TRP A 162 11.42 1.16 -18.75
C TRP A 162 12.19 0.38 -19.80
N ARG A 163 11.57 -0.69 -20.31
CA ARG A 163 12.12 -1.52 -21.39
C ARG A 163 12.13 -0.76 -22.71
N THR A 164 12.89 -1.26 -23.67
CA THR A 164 12.83 -0.79 -25.05
C THR A 164 11.44 -1.01 -25.67
N TYR A 165 11.00 -0.15 -26.58
CA TYR A 165 9.67 -0.25 -27.21
C TYR A 165 9.38 -1.61 -27.88
N ASP A 166 10.41 -2.27 -28.42
CA ASP A 166 10.33 -3.57 -29.08
C ASP A 166 10.44 -4.77 -28.13
N ALA A 167 10.65 -4.53 -26.83
CA ALA A 167 10.86 -5.58 -25.85
C ALA A 167 9.56 -6.35 -25.56
N ALA A 168 9.59 -7.66 -25.80
CA ALA A 168 8.50 -8.58 -25.54
C ALA A 168 8.91 -9.67 -24.53
N GLY A 169 7.93 -10.46 -24.07
CA GLY A 169 8.19 -11.63 -23.23
C GLY A 169 8.60 -11.30 -21.79
N GLN A 170 9.28 -12.25 -21.16
CA GLN A 170 9.74 -12.15 -19.77
C GLN A 170 10.88 -11.14 -19.64
N ARG A 171 10.79 -10.28 -18.63
CA ARG A 171 11.84 -9.32 -18.27
C ARG A 171 13.09 -10.06 -17.82
N ARG A 172 14.26 -9.62 -18.30
CA ARG A 172 15.56 -10.11 -17.82
C ARG A 172 16.21 -9.04 -16.95
N ILE A 173 16.46 -9.40 -15.70
CA ILE A 173 17.09 -8.56 -14.69
C ILE A 173 18.17 -9.42 -14.05
N ASP A 174 19.32 -8.84 -13.78
CA ASP A 174 20.38 -9.52 -13.03
C ASP A 174 19.94 -9.75 -11.57
N GLU A 175 19.47 -10.97 -11.30
CA GLU A 175 19.02 -11.39 -9.97
C GLU A 175 20.17 -11.43 -8.94
N ALA A 176 21.42 -11.65 -9.38
CA ALA A 176 22.58 -11.66 -8.50
C ALA A 176 22.97 -10.24 -8.08
N MET A 177 22.92 -9.28 -9.01
CA MET A 177 23.13 -7.87 -8.73
C MET A 177 21.99 -7.31 -7.87
N LEU A 178 20.73 -7.61 -8.24
CA LEU A 178 19.58 -7.24 -7.42
C LEU A 178 19.69 -7.78 -6.00
N SER A 179 20.22 -9.01 -5.85
CA SER A 179 20.41 -9.58 -4.53
C SER A 179 21.37 -8.79 -3.64
N GLN A 180 22.42 -8.21 -4.23
CA GLN A 180 23.38 -7.37 -3.52
C GLN A 180 22.79 -6.00 -3.19
N ILE A 181 22.04 -5.40 -4.11
CA ILE A 181 21.35 -4.12 -3.91
C ILE A 181 20.34 -4.22 -2.76
N ASP A 182 19.62 -5.33 -2.66
CA ASP A 182 18.62 -5.56 -1.62
C ASP A 182 19.19 -5.68 -0.20
N GLU A 183 20.50 -5.89 -0.06
CA GLU A 183 21.18 -5.89 1.24
C GLU A 183 21.51 -4.47 1.73
N TRP A 184 21.32 -3.45 0.90
CA TRP A 184 21.59 -2.06 1.27
C TRP A 184 20.53 -1.55 2.27
N GLU A 185 20.98 -0.87 3.32
CA GLU A 185 20.13 -0.40 4.42
C GLU A 185 18.97 0.49 3.95
N ASP A 186 19.23 1.33 2.95
CA ASP A 186 18.26 2.27 2.40
C ASP A 186 17.29 1.63 1.40
N ILE A 187 17.53 0.41 0.93
CA ILE A 187 16.70 -0.27 -0.07
C ILE A 187 15.59 -1.05 0.63
N VAL A 188 14.36 -0.77 0.21
CA VAL A 188 13.16 -1.22 0.92
C VAL A 188 12.17 -1.80 -0.08
N PHE A 189 11.50 -2.90 0.27
CA PHE A 189 10.44 -3.52 -0.55
C PHE A 189 10.84 -4.02 -1.96
N SER A 190 12.13 -4.16 -2.26
CA SER A 190 12.59 -4.65 -3.57
C SER A 190 12.33 -6.15 -3.79
N ARG A 191 12.31 -6.98 -2.73
CA ARG A 191 11.89 -8.40 -2.82
C ARG A 191 11.04 -8.86 -1.66
N ASP A 192 10.33 -9.96 -1.90
CA ASP A 192 9.84 -10.84 -0.85
C ASP A 192 10.89 -11.92 -0.57
N PRO A 193 11.51 -11.93 0.62
CA PRO A 193 12.51 -12.94 0.98
C PRO A 193 11.96 -14.37 0.97
N ARG A 194 10.64 -14.59 0.93
CA ARG A 194 10.03 -15.93 1.00
C ARG A 194 9.68 -16.55 -0.36
N ARG A 195 9.57 -15.75 -1.42
CA ARG A 195 8.93 -16.22 -2.67
C ARG A 195 9.78 -16.08 -3.93
N GLY A 196 10.98 -15.50 -3.85
CA GLY A 196 11.94 -15.46 -4.97
C GLY A 196 11.35 -14.94 -6.30
N THR A 197 10.25 -14.19 -6.25
CA THR A 197 9.58 -13.63 -7.43
C THR A 197 9.57 -12.11 -7.25
N GLY A 198 10.38 -11.42 -8.07
CA GLY A 198 10.74 -10.02 -7.92
C GLY A 198 9.51 -9.11 -7.77
N LEU A 199 9.44 -8.39 -6.64
CA LEU A 199 8.46 -7.34 -6.40
C LEU A 199 8.73 -6.11 -7.25
N ILE A 200 9.95 -5.99 -7.79
CA ILE A 200 10.39 -4.87 -8.63
C ILE A 200 9.78 -4.88 -10.04
N ALA A 201 9.49 -6.07 -10.61
CA ALA A 201 9.14 -6.20 -12.02
C ALA A 201 7.64 -6.51 -12.18
N PRO A 202 6.85 -5.64 -12.84
CA PRO A 202 5.46 -5.95 -13.08
C PRO A 202 5.32 -7.13 -14.05
N ARG A 203 4.23 -7.89 -13.90
CA ARG A 203 3.83 -8.93 -14.85
C ARG A 203 2.94 -8.33 -15.93
N GLY A 204 3.03 -8.86 -17.15
CA GLY A 204 2.18 -8.47 -18.29
C GLY A 204 2.79 -7.41 -19.19
N HIS A 205 1.93 -6.69 -19.92
CA HIS A 205 2.25 -5.77 -21.02
C HIS A 205 2.75 -4.38 -20.59
N SER A 206 2.99 -4.15 -19.30
CA SER A 206 3.56 -2.89 -18.83
C SER A 206 4.94 -2.66 -19.44
N PRO A 207 5.32 -1.42 -19.80
CA PRO A 207 6.67 -1.09 -20.27
C PRO A 207 7.71 -1.00 -19.14
N VAL A 208 7.30 -0.97 -17.87
CA VAL A 208 8.23 -0.90 -16.73
C VAL A 208 9.10 -2.15 -16.70
N LEU A 209 10.42 -1.98 -16.76
CA LEU A 209 11.41 -3.04 -16.58
C LEU A 209 11.46 -3.45 -15.10
N PHE A 210 11.76 -2.49 -14.23
CA PHE A 210 11.71 -2.66 -12.77
C PHE A 210 11.45 -1.34 -12.04
N GLY A 211 11.05 -1.44 -10.77
CA GLY A 211 11.01 -0.35 -9.81
C GLY A 211 11.77 -0.71 -8.52
N ILE A 212 12.75 0.11 -8.14
CA ILE A 212 13.52 -0.04 -6.89
C ILE A 212 13.05 1.04 -5.91
N ARG A 213 12.65 0.63 -4.70
CA ARG A 213 12.22 1.55 -3.65
C ARG A 213 13.30 1.77 -2.62
N SER A 214 13.39 3.01 -2.13
CA SER A 214 14.41 3.42 -1.17
C SER A 214 13.88 4.46 -0.18
N LEU A 215 14.55 4.57 0.97
CA LEU A 215 14.38 5.65 1.93
C LEU A 215 15.00 6.97 1.44
N THR A 216 15.99 6.93 0.54
CA THR A 216 16.69 8.13 0.06
C THR A 216 16.72 8.20 -1.47
N LYS A 217 16.73 9.43 -2.01
CA LYS A 217 16.83 9.65 -3.46
C LYS A 217 18.12 9.06 -4.03
N ALA A 218 19.24 9.34 -3.37
CA ALA A 218 20.57 8.94 -3.83
C ALA A 218 20.70 7.41 -3.90
N SER A 219 20.20 6.69 -2.90
CA SER A 219 20.24 5.22 -2.89
C SER A 219 19.32 4.62 -3.96
N ALA A 220 18.14 5.19 -4.21
CA ALA A 220 17.30 4.78 -5.35
C ALA A 220 18.00 4.98 -6.70
N GLU A 221 18.66 6.12 -6.87
CA GLU A 221 19.37 6.51 -8.09
C GLU A 221 20.56 5.59 -8.35
N LEU A 222 21.42 5.38 -7.34
CA LEU A 222 22.58 4.50 -7.42
C LEU A 222 22.15 3.05 -7.69
N ALA A 223 21.18 2.54 -6.95
CA ALA A 223 20.69 1.16 -7.13
C ALA A 223 20.14 0.93 -8.55
N CYS A 224 19.39 1.89 -9.08
CA CYS A 224 18.86 1.80 -10.44
C CYS A 224 19.98 1.76 -11.48
N GLN A 225 20.96 2.66 -11.38
CA GLN A 225 22.10 2.71 -12.28
C GLN A 225 22.96 1.44 -12.18
N THR A 226 23.23 0.96 -10.97
CA THR A 226 23.98 -0.28 -10.74
C THR A 226 23.29 -1.48 -11.40
N LEU A 227 21.97 -1.61 -11.26
CA LEU A 227 21.23 -2.72 -11.84
C LEU A 227 21.14 -2.63 -13.37
N LEU A 228 20.92 -1.42 -13.93
CA LEU A 228 20.90 -1.18 -15.38
C LEU A 228 22.25 -1.41 -16.05
N ALA A 229 23.35 -1.16 -15.34
CA ALA A 229 24.70 -1.38 -15.84
C ALA A 229 25.14 -2.86 -15.80
N SER A 230 24.36 -3.75 -15.16
CA SER A 230 24.72 -5.16 -15.05
C SER A 230 24.46 -5.92 -16.34
N GLU A 231 25.39 -6.81 -16.71
CA GLU A 231 25.39 -7.50 -18.02
C GLU A 231 24.16 -8.37 -18.27
N GLU A 232 23.56 -8.94 -17.22
CA GLU A 232 22.38 -9.81 -17.31
C GLU A 232 21.03 -9.05 -17.28
N THR A 233 21.07 -7.72 -17.10
CA THR A 233 19.89 -6.87 -17.22
C THR A 233 19.66 -6.48 -18.68
N GLU A 234 18.42 -6.62 -19.17
CA GLU A 234 18.13 -6.26 -20.57
C GLU A 234 18.19 -4.75 -20.84
N GLN A 235 18.24 -4.41 -22.13
CA GLN A 235 18.27 -3.03 -22.60
C GLN A 235 17.03 -2.24 -22.13
N HIS A 236 17.22 -0.94 -21.95
CA HIS A 236 16.23 -0.01 -21.42
C HIS A 236 16.21 1.27 -22.25
N ASP A 237 15.05 1.94 -22.30
CA ASP A 237 14.87 3.23 -23.02
C ASP A 237 14.97 4.44 -22.09
N GLY A 238 15.06 4.22 -20.78
CA GLY A 238 15.21 5.29 -19.80
C GLY A 238 14.86 4.86 -18.39
N TRP A 239 15.09 5.77 -17.46
CA TRP A 239 14.71 5.62 -16.06
C TRP A 239 14.52 6.98 -15.40
N ARG A 240 13.78 7.02 -14.27
CA ARG A 240 13.58 8.25 -13.48
C ARG A 240 13.33 7.90 -12.00
N VAL A 241 13.82 8.75 -11.10
CA VAL A 241 13.49 8.66 -9.66
C VAL A 241 12.29 9.54 -9.35
N PHE A 242 11.31 8.98 -8.65
CA PHE A 242 10.13 9.68 -8.16
C PHE A 242 10.18 9.80 -6.63
N CYS A 243 9.78 10.98 -6.12
CA CYS A 243 9.40 11.15 -4.72
C CYS A 243 7.98 10.61 -4.53
N THR A 244 7.73 9.77 -3.52
CA THR A 244 6.47 9.01 -3.43
C THR A 244 5.88 9.02 -2.02
N ASN A 245 4.56 8.88 -1.95
CA ASN A 245 3.84 8.62 -0.69
C ASN A 245 3.75 7.12 -0.36
N GLN A 246 4.50 6.26 -1.05
CA GLN A 246 4.51 4.84 -0.75
C GLN A 246 5.09 4.62 0.67
N ALA A 247 4.51 3.67 1.39
CA ALA A 247 4.82 3.39 2.79
C ALA A 247 4.68 4.60 3.75
N SER A 248 3.84 5.58 3.41
CA SER A 248 3.49 6.71 4.27
C SER A 248 2.49 6.34 5.38
N GLY A 249 1.52 5.48 5.08
CA GLY A 249 0.36 5.21 5.92
C GLY A 249 -0.77 6.24 5.77
N ASP A 250 -0.66 7.16 4.80
CA ASP A 250 -1.56 8.31 4.62
C ASP A 250 -3.05 7.94 4.43
N HIS A 251 -3.31 6.73 3.95
CA HIS A 251 -4.65 6.18 3.72
C HIS A 251 -5.36 5.72 5.00
N LEU A 252 -4.65 5.56 6.12
CA LEU A 252 -5.23 5.11 7.37
C LEU A 252 -5.87 6.28 8.12
N GLN A 253 -7.14 6.14 8.52
CA GLN A 253 -7.92 7.17 9.21
C GLN A 253 -7.98 6.97 10.74
N GLY A 254 -7.03 6.21 11.30
CA GLY A 254 -6.92 5.94 12.73
C GLY A 254 -7.19 4.48 13.11
N ASN A 255 -7.52 4.28 14.39
CA ASN A 255 -7.66 2.96 14.99
C ASN A 255 -9.14 2.63 15.25
N HIS A 256 -9.54 1.40 14.95
CA HIS A 256 -10.85 0.86 15.27
C HIS A 256 -10.74 -0.09 16.46
N ARG A 257 -11.38 0.23 17.58
CA ARG A 257 -11.41 -0.61 18.78
C ARG A 257 -12.77 -1.24 18.96
N GLY A 258 -12.78 -2.53 19.29
CA GLY A 258 -14.03 -3.24 19.53
C GLY A 258 -13.82 -4.56 20.24
N ARG A 259 -14.91 -5.04 20.85
CA ARG A 259 -14.99 -6.39 21.40
C ARG A 259 -15.57 -7.34 20.36
N VAL A 260 -14.93 -8.50 20.17
CA VAL A 260 -15.35 -9.50 19.20
C VAL A 260 -16.68 -10.11 19.63
N THR A 261 -17.69 -10.07 18.75
CA THR A 261 -19.01 -10.67 18.97
C THR A 261 -19.18 -11.96 18.16
N ALA A 262 -18.51 -12.07 17.02
CA ALA A 262 -18.49 -13.28 16.20
C ALA A 262 -17.25 -13.34 15.29
N THR A 263 -16.84 -14.55 14.93
CA THR A 263 -15.84 -14.81 13.89
C THR A 263 -16.37 -15.86 12.92
N ALA A 264 -16.20 -15.63 11.63
CA ALA A 264 -16.63 -16.53 10.56
C ALA A 264 -15.49 -16.78 9.58
N LEU A 265 -15.02 -18.03 9.49
CA LEU A 265 -14.00 -18.44 8.53
C LEU A 265 -14.67 -18.91 7.23
N ASN A 266 -14.37 -18.25 6.13
CA ASN A 266 -14.65 -18.78 4.81
C ASN A 266 -13.66 -19.92 4.53
N THR A 267 -14.11 -21.17 4.56
CA THR A 267 -13.23 -22.35 4.42
C THR A 267 -12.61 -22.47 3.03
N ALA A 268 -13.30 -22.02 1.97
CA ALA A 268 -12.81 -22.08 0.60
C ALA A 268 -11.68 -21.06 0.34
N ARG A 269 -11.87 -19.81 0.77
CA ARG A 269 -10.93 -18.71 0.52
C ARG A 269 -9.99 -18.41 1.70
N LYS A 270 -10.21 -19.03 2.86
CA LYS A 270 -9.49 -18.82 4.12
C LYS A 270 -9.54 -17.38 4.67
N HIS A 271 -10.49 -16.57 4.20
CA HIS A 271 -10.73 -15.24 4.75
C HIS A 271 -11.50 -15.35 6.07
N VAL A 272 -11.25 -14.43 7.00
CA VAL A 272 -12.00 -14.34 8.26
C VAL A 272 -12.80 -13.05 8.28
N VAL A 273 -14.10 -13.17 8.52
CA VAL A 273 -14.95 -12.04 8.90
C VAL A 273 -15.00 -12.00 10.42
N ILE A 274 -14.67 -10.86 11.01
CA ILE A 274 -14.77 -10.61 12.44
C ILE A 274 -15.84 -9.55 12.63
N SER A 275 -16.81 -9.83 13.49
CA SER A 275 -17.82 -8.85 13.90
C SER A 275 -17.47 -8.34 15.29
N THR A 276 -17.64 -7.04 15.48
CA THR A 276 -17.57 -6.39 16.79
C THR A 276 -18.93 -5.77 17.11
N GLU A 277 -18.99 -5.06 18.22
CA GLU A 277 -20.19 -4.35 18.65
C GLU A 277 -20.55 -3.17 17.74
N THR A 278 -19.57 -2.61 17.03
CA THR A 278 -19.73 -1.35 16.29
C THR A 278 -19.32 -1.42 14.82
N PHE A 279 -18.51 -2.40 14.42
CA PHE A 279 -18.08 -2.58 13.03
C PHE A 279 -17.79 -4.05 12.69
N SER A 280 -17.84 -4.37 11.39
CA SER A 280 -17.35 -5.63 10.85
C SER A 280 -16.03 -5.42 10.14
N MET A 281 -15.19 -6.44 10.12
CA MET A 281 -13.89 -6.39 9.47
C MET A 281 -13.56 -7.71 8.77
N ILE A 282 -12.76 -7.62 7.71
CA ILE A 282 -12.35 -8.75 6.89
C ILE A 282 -10.83 -8.84 6.92
N SER A 283 -10.33 -10.02 7.29
CA SER A 283 -8.93 -10.41 7.16
C SER A 283 -8.77 -11.41 6.02
N TYR A 284 -8.13 -10.97 4.94
CA TYR A 284 -7.82 -11.81 3.77
C TYR A 284 -6.72 -12.82 4.07
N ALA A 285 -6.68 -13.94 3.32
CA ALA A 285 -5.77 -15.04 3.61
C ALA A 285 -4.30 -14.65 3.38
N GLU A 286 -4.08 -13.79 2.40
CA GLU A 286 -2.83 -13.16 2.00
C GLU A 286 -2.24 -12.31 3.13
N GLY A 287 -3.06 -11.87 4.09
CA GLY A 287 -2.63 -11.10 5.26
C GLY A 287 -1.69 -11.85 6.21
N GLY A 288 -1.46 -13.15 6.01
CA GLY A 288 -0.44 -13.93 6.71
C GLY A 288 -0.58 -13.85 8.24
N PRO A 289 0.37 -13.22 8.97
CA PRO A 289 0.27 -13.03 10.42
C PRO A 289 -1.05 -12.39 10.89
N VAL A 290 -1.57 -11.40 10.15
CA VAL A 290 -2.85 -10.74 10.48
C VAL A 290 -4.00 -11.73 10.39
N ASN A 291 -4.02 -12.58 9.35
CA ASN A 291 -5.03 -13.62 9.20
C ASN A 291 -4.90 -14.73 10.26
N ALA A 292 -3.67 -15.11 10.59
CA ALA A 292 -3.40 -16.07 11.66
C ALA A 292 -3.90 -15.55 13.02
N LEU A 293 -3.70 -14.27 13.33
CA LEU A 293 -4.25 -13.63 14.51
C LEU A 293 -5.79 -13.57 14.45
N ALA A 294 -6.36 -13.16 13.33
CA ALA A 294 -7.81 -13.12 13.12
C ALA A 294 -8.49 -14.47 13.36
N ARG A 295 -7.88 -15.57 12.89
CA ARG A 295 -8.35 -16.94 13.11
C ARG A 295 -8.21 -17.42 14.55
N TRP A 296 -7.31 -16.80 15.31
CA TRP A 296 -7.10 -17.11 16.71
C TRP A 296 -8.11 -16.41 17.62
N LEU A 297 -8.75 -15.31 17.18
CA LEU A 297 -9.71 -14.55 18.00
C LEU A 297 -10.92 -15.40 18.46
N ALA A 298 -11.40 -15.08 19.65
CA ALA A 298 -12.60 -15.64 20.26
C ALA A 298 -13.60 -14.53 20.63
N VAL A 299 -14.87 -14.91 20.76
CA VAL A 299 -15.91 -14.01 21.24
C VAL A 299 -15.54 -13.46 22.62
N GLY A 300 -15.63 -12.15 22.79
CA GLY A 300 -15.26 -11.41 23.99
C GLY A 300 -13.85 -10.83 23.98
N ASP A 301 -12.97 -11.22 23.05
CA ASP A 301 -11.64 -10.62 22.92
C ASP A 301 -11.77 -9.12 22.59
N GLU A 302 -10.99 -8.27 23.26
CA GLU A 302 -10.86 -6.86 22.93
C GLU A 302 -9.69 -6.67 21.97
N ILE A 303 -9.95 -6.00 20.85
CA ILE A 303 -9.01 -5.84 19.76
C ILE A 303 -8.92 -4.39 19.30
N GLU A 304 -7.84 -4.10 18.60
CA GLU A 304 -7.67 -2.87 17.86
C GLU A 304 -7.16 -3.17 16.45
N ALA A 305 -7.80 -2.57 15.46
CA ALA A 305 -7.52 -2.79 14.04
C ALA A 305 -7.26 -1.47 13.32
N ARG A 306 -6.43 -1.52 12.27
CA ARG A 306 -6.24 -0.47 11.28
C ARG A 306 -6.45 -1.06 9.90
N GLY A 307 -7.04 -0.29 9.01
CA GLY A 307 -7.31 -0.74 7.66
C GLY A 307 -8.11 0.28 6.89
N LEU A 308 -8.65 -0.17 5.77
CA LEU A 308 -9.48 0.66 4.89
C LEU A 308 -10.93 0.24 4.98
N VAL A 309 -11.82 1.21 5.18
CA VAL A 309 -13.25 0.97 5.08
C VAL A 309 -13.61 0.81 3.60
N HIS A 310 -14.10 -0.38 3.25
CA HIS A 310 -14.58 -0.67 1.91
C HIS A 310 -15.97 -0.03 1.71
N PRO A 311 -16.39 0.29 0.47
CA PRO A 311 -17.72 0.86 0.21
C PRO A 311 -18.91 0.03 0.74
N ASP A 312 -18.74 -1.25 1.04
CA ASP A 312 -19.77 -2.07 1.70
C ASP A 312 -19.84 -1.89 3.23
N GLY A 313 -19.03 -0.99 3.78
CA GLY A 313 -18.95 -0.68 5.21
C GLY A 313 -18.01 -1.59 6.00
N SER A 314 -17.45 -2.64 5.42
CA SER A 314 -16.52 -3.53 6.12
C SER A 314 -15.10 -2.95 6.17
N LEU A 315 -14.42 -3.15 7.29
CA LEU A 315 -13.01 -2.76 7.44
C LEU A 315 -12.10 -3.85 6.85
N HIS A 316 -11.39 -3.56 5.78
CA HIS A 316 -10.35 -4.43 5.24
C HIS A 316 -9.07 -4.26 6.08
N VAL A 317 -8.79 -5.24 6.94
CA VAL A 317 -7.76 -5.14 7.97
C VAL A 317 -6.37 -5.19 7.36
N GLU A 318 -5.53 -4.21 7.72
CA GLU A 318 -4.11 -4.16 7.40
C GLU A 318 -3.26 -4.42 8.64
N GLN A 319 -3.63 -3.91 9.80
CA GLN A 319 -2.95 -4.19 11.06
C GLN A 319 -3.95 -4.58 12.14
N LEU A 320 -3.58 -5.53 13.00
CA LEU A 320 -4.44 -6.05 14.07
C LEU A 320 -3.62 -6.30 15.33
N ARG A 321 -4.17 -5.93 16.49
CA ARG A 321 -3.64 -6.34 17.80
C ARG A 321 -4.75 -6.77 18.75
N VAL A 322 -4.40 -7.64 19.67
CA VAL A 322 -5.25 -8.02 20.80
C VAL A 322 -4.87 -7.14 21.99
N LEU A 323 -5.86 -6.45 22.55
CA LEU A 323 -5.70 -5.65 23.76
C LEU A 323 -5.88 -6.52 25.00
N ASN A 324 -7.00 -7.25 25.06
CA ASN A 324 -7.31 -8.19 26.13
C ASN A 324 -7.91 -9.46 25.53
N ALA A 325 -7.35 -10.60 25.88
CA ALA A 325 -7.89 -11.89 25.46
C ALA A 325 -8.73 -12.51 26.57
N VAL A 326 -9.88 -13.07 26.22
CA VAL A 326 -10.69 -13.84 27.19
C VAL A 326 -9.95 -15.10 27.61
N PRO A 327 -10.18 -15.59 28.83
CA PRO A 327 -9.65 -16.89 29.26
C PRO A 327 -10.17 -18.02 28.38
N ARG A 328 -9.26 -18.90 27.93
CA ARG A 328 -9.59 -20.06 27.08
C ARG A 328 -9.26 -21.39 27.74
N LYS A 329 -8.58 -21.35 28.88
CA LYS A 329 -8.19 -22.51 29.66
C LYS A 329 -8.42 -22.20 31.12
N GLN A 330 -8.84 -23.21 31.85
CA GLN A 330 -8.94 -23.17 33.30
C GLN A 330 -7.85 -24.03 33.93
N ARG A 331 -7.34 -23.61 35.08
CA ARG A 331 -6.39 -24.39 35.89
C ARG A 331 -6.82 -24.37 37.34
N ARG A 332 -6.37 -25.36 38.11
CA ARG A 332 -6.58 -25.36 39.57
C ARG A 332 -5.87 -24.17 40.22
N PRO A 333 -6.36 -23.61 41.33
CA PRO A 333 -5.65 -22.57 42.07
C PRO A 333 -4.29 -23.05 42.59
N LEU A 334 -3.43 -22.09 42.92
CA LEU A 334 -2.19 -22.34 43.65
C LEU A 334 -2.49 -22.40 45.15
N CYS A 335 -1.76 -23.25 45.88
CA CYS A 335 -1.79 -23.27 47.34
C CYS A 335 -1.30 -21.92 47.89
N GLN A 336 -2.10 -21.27 48.73
CA GLN A 336 -1.75 -19.95 49.29
C GLN A 336 -0.50 -19.97 50.19
N THR A 337 -0.13 -21.14 50.73
CA THR A 337 1.04 -21.26 51.61
C THR A 337 2.34 -21.57 50.87
N CYS A 338 2.30 -22.39 49.82
CA CYS A 338 3.52 -22.90 49.17
C CYS A 338 3.58 -22.69 47.66
N GLY A 339 2.59 -22.04 47.05
CA GLY A 339 2.55 -21.73 45.62
C GLY A 339 2.40 -22.93 44.69
N VAL A 340 2.29 -24.17 45.20
CA VAL A 340 2.14 -25.37 44.37
C VAL A 340 0.69 -25.54 43.92
N ARG A 341 0.49 -25.96 42.67
CA ARG A 341 -0.83 -26.23 42.07
C ARG A 341 -1.59 -27.28 42.88
N MET A 342 -2.81 -26.96 43.31
CA MET A 342 -3.67 -27.90 44.02
C MET A 342 -4.21 -28.99 43.09
N LYS A 343 -4.50 -30.18 43.61
CA LYS A 343 -5.05 -31.32 42.87
C LYS A 343 -6.45 -31.67 43.36
N SER A 344 -7.33 -32.13 42.47
CA SER A 344 -8.65 -32.64 42.88
C SER A 344 -8.48 -33.90 43.73
N MET A 345 -9.32 -34.03 44.76
CA MET A 345 -9.41 -35.26 45.56
C MET A 345 -10.47 -36.24 45.05
N GLY A 346 -11.31 -35.84 44.09
CA GLY A 346 -12.46 -36.62 43.61
C GLY A 346 -13.73 -35.77 43.54
N SER A 347 -14.80 -36.34 42.97
CA SER A 347 -16.08 -35.65 42.82
C SER A 347 -16.61 -35.16 44.18
N MET A 348 -16.94 -33.86 44.27
CA MET A 348 -17.44 -33.20 45.49
C MET A 348 -16.51 -33.25 46.71
N GLN A 349 -15.22 -33.61 46.54
CA GLN A 349 -14.27 -33.70 47.66
C GLN A 349 -13.34 -32.49 47.77
N GLY A 350 -13.41 -31.54 46.84
CA GLY A 350 -12.55 -30.36 46.84
C GLY A 350 -11.14 -30.63 46.33
N LEU A 351 -10.25 -29.67 46.61
CA LEU A 351 -8.86 -29.68 46.20
C LEU A 351 -7.95 -29.93 47.40
N ARG A 352 -6.78 -30.51 47.16
CA ARG A 352 -5.70 -30.68 48.15
C ARG A 352 -4.36 -30.25 47.60
N CYS A 353 -3.62 -29.51 48.41
CA CYS A 353 -2.21 -29.23 48.14
C CYS A 353 -1.38 -30.52 48.30
N PRO A 354 -0.61 -30.95 47.28
CA PRO A 354 0.21 -32.15 47.39
C PRO A 354 1.31 -32.04 48.45
N THR A 355 1.78 -30.82 48.75
CA THR A 355 2.85 -30.54 49.72
C THR A 355 2.28 -30.27 51.11
N CYS A 356 1.54 -29.18 51.30
CA CYS A 356 1.02 -28.74 52.60
C CYS A 356 -0.18 -29.56 53.10
N LYS A 357 -0.78 -30.40 52.25
CA LYS A 357 -2.02 -31.16 52.51
C LYS A 357 -3.26 -30.32 52.85
N LEU A 358 -3.16 -28.98 52.82
CA LEU A 358 -4.27 -28.04 52.93
C LEU A 358 -5.37 -28.33 51.90
N ARG A 359 -6.63 -28.16 52.32
CA ARG A 359 -7.82 -28.37 51.49
C ARG A 359 -8.41 -27.02 51.08
N ALA A 360 -9.05 -26.99 49.92
CA ALA A 360 -9.80 -25.85 49.42
C ALA A 360 -11.01 -26.34 48.61
N ASP A 361 -11.94 -25.42 48.32
CA ASP A 361 -13.11 -25.71 47.50
C ASP A 361 -12.72 -26.11 46.07
N ASP A 362 -13.57 -26.92 45.43
CA ASP A 362 -13.37 -27.37 44.05
C ASP A 362 -13.59 -26.20 43.07
N THR A 363 -12.53 -25.42 42.89
CA THR A 363 -12.55 -24.20 42.09
C THR A 363 -11.59 -24.29 40.91
N TRP A 364 -11.91 -23.51 39.90
CA TRP A 364 -11.09 -23.30 38.72
C TRP A 364 -10.73 -21.83 38.63
N VAL A 365 -9.51 -21.56 38.21
CA VAL A 365 -9.02 -20.21 37.94
C VAL A 365 -8.80 -20.12 36.44
N ASP A 366 -9.38 -19.07 35.87
CA ASP A 366 -9.22 -18.71 34.47
C ASP A 366 -7.77 -18.34 34.17
N VAL A 367 -7.26 -18.84 33.04
CA VAL A 367 -5.92 -18.51 32.54
C VAL A 367 -6.07 -17.66 31.30
N SER A 368 -5.53 -16.44 31.37
CA SER A 368 -5.46 -15.53 30.24
C SER A 368 -4.82 -16.22 29.04
N ALA A 369 -5.47 -16.09 27.88
CA ALA A 369 -4.92 -16.60 26.64
C ALA A 369 -3.80 -15.67 26.16
N SER A 370 -2.72 -16.24 25.62
CA SER A 370 -1.65 -15.48 24.97
C SER A 370 -1.86 -15.54 23.46
N PRO A 371 -1.92 -14.38 22.77
CA PRO A 371 -2.04 -14.33 21.32
C PRO A 371 -0.80 -14.92 20.64
N PRO A 372 -0.92 -15.41 19.40
CA PRO A 372 0.21 -15.95 18.63
C PRO A 372 1.27 -14.90 18.27
N PHE A 373 0.93 -13.60 18.41
CA PHE A 373 1.81 -12.48 18.15
C PHE A 373 1.59 -11.42 19.24
N ASP A 374 2.69 -10.85 19.71
CA ASP A 374 2.66 -9.76 20.69
C ASP A 374 2.53 -8.41 19.97
N GLY A 375 1.64 -7.55 20.46
CA GLY A 375 1.45 -6.20 19.90
C GLY A 375 0.76 -6.17 18.54
N TRP A 376 1.17 -5.21 17.69
CA TRP A 376 0.62 -5.03 16.35
C TRP A 376 1.15 -6.10 15.39
N THR A 377 0.23 -6.70 14.63
CA THR A 377 0.55 -7.57 13.49
C THR A 377 0.35 -6.82 12.19
N GLU A 378 1.16 -7.13 11.18
CA GLU A 378 1.06 -6.60 9.82
C GLU A 378 1.28 -7.71 8.78
N PRO A 379 0.91 -7.49 7.50
CA PRO A 379 1.06 -8.47 6.45
C PRO A 379 2.55 -8.66 6.09
N PRO A 380 2.91 -9.81 5.48
CA PRO A 380 4.22 -9.96 4.84
C PRO A 380 4.42 -8.89 3.76
N VAL A 381 5.67 -8.61 3.40
CA VAL A 381 6.05 -7.51 2.50
C VAL A 381 5.34 -7.59 1.14
N ASP A 382 5.16 -8.80 0.58
CA ASP A 382 4.48 -9.03 -0.70
C ASP A 382 2.97 -8.79 -0.66
N ALA A 383 2.35 -8.83 0.52
CA ALA A 383 0.92 -8.63 0.71
C ALA A 383 0.56 -7.23 1.22
N ARG A 384 1.55 -6.36 1.46
CA ARG A 384 1.33 -4.97 1.85
C ARG A 384 0.82 -4.17 0.66
N ARG A 385 -0.09 -3.23 0.94
CA ARG A 385 -0.45 -2.20 -0.04
C ARG A 385 0.71 -1.23 -0.23
N HIS A 386 0.77 -0.57 -1.39
CA HIS A 386 1.79 0.44 -1.68
C HIS A 386 1.89 1.54 -0.61
N LEU A 387 0.77 1.95 -0.03
CA LEU A 387 0.73 3.00 1.00
C LEU A 387 1.01 2.47 2.42
N ALA A 388 1.02 1.16 2.65
CA ALA A 388 1.14 0.59 3.99
C ALA A 388 2.54 0.83 4.57
N ARG A 389 2.60 1.68 5.62
CA ARG A 389 3.83 1.93 6.37
C ARG A 389 4.19 0.72 7.23
N PRO A 390 5.43 0.21 7.15
CA PRO A 390 5.91 -0.84 8.04
C PRO A 390 5.81 -0.45 9.51
N LEU A 391 5.38 -1.39 10.35
CA LEU A 391 5.39 -1.23 11.80
C LEU A 391 6.79 -0.92 12.33
N ALA A 392 7.82 -1.53 11.76
CA ALA A 392 9.22 -1.29 12.15
C ALA A 392 9.65 0.18 11.99
N TRP A 393 9.05 0.92 11.05
CA TRP A 393 9.37 2.33 10.81
C TRP A 393 8.54 3.28 11.67
N SER A 394 7.54 2.76 12.38
CA SER A 394 6.66 3.52 13.27
C SER A 394 7.17 3.53 14.72
N ALA A 395 8.25 2.79 15.02
CA ALA A 395 8.86 2.68 16.34
C ALA A 395 9.96 3.73 16.61
N ILE A 396 10.19 4.66 15.67
CA ILE A 396 11.25 5.68 15.73
C ILE A 396 10.68 7.11 15.95
N LEU A 397 9.46 7.22 16.50
CA LEU A 397 8.90 8.51 16.92
C LEU A 397 8.71 8.57 18.43
#